data_AF-A0A2N3HW48-F1
#
_entry.id   AF-A0A2N3HW48-F1
#
_cell.length_a   1.000
_cell.length_b   1.000
_cell.length_c   1.000
_cell.angle_alpha   90.00
_cell.angle_beta   90.00
_cell.angle_gamma   90.00
#
_symmetry.space_group_name_H-M   'P 1'
#
loop_
_entity.id
_entity.type
_entity.pdbx_description
1 polymer ?
#
loop_
_entity_poly.entity_id
_entity_poly.type
_entity_poly.pdbx_seq_one_letter_code
_entity_poly.pdbx_strand_id
1 'polypeptide(L)'
;MSFLGANMLHAQQGPPPIPTSTEIKKTVTDLSNTLELTDVQSKEVFDLYTAHFKEVSNKMESSRPSRKEMEALQSKFEKEVKAVLTTEQQKKYETYLKENQPKQGGPQQRR
;
A
#
# COMPACT_ATOMS: atom_id res chain seq x y z
N MET A 1 10.76 -14.47 16.34
CA MET A 1 10.23 -14.92 15.03
C MET A 1 10.48 -13.88 13.94
N SER A 2 11.74 -13.50 13.80
CA SER A 2 12.56 -13.41 12.58
C SER A 2 11.95 -13.38 11.16
N PHE A 3 12.17 -12.22 10.53
CA PHE A 3 12.58 -11.94 9.15
C PHE A 3 11.52 -11.86 8.02
N LEU A 4 11.09 -10.62 7.75
CA LEU A 4 11.06 -10.08 6.38
C LEU A 4 12.05 -8.91 6.30
N GLY A 5 13.33 -9.27 6.39
CA GLY A 5 14.42 -8.41 5.96
C GLY A 5 15.17 -9.12 4.84
N ALA A 6 14.93 -8.73 3.59
CA ALA A 6 15.91 -8.68 2.51
C ALA A 6 15.20 -8.41 1.16
N ASN A 7 15.24 -7.16 0.71
CA ASN A 7 15.84 -6.91 -0.60
C ASN A 7 16.35 -5.47 -0.66
N MET A 8 17.62 -5.29 -0.29
CA MET A 8 18.45 -4.20 -0.82
C MET A 8 18.61 -4.47 -2.32
N LEU A 9 17.82 -3.79 -3.16
CA LEU A 9 18.15 -3.55 -4.55
C LEU A 9 18.12 -2.05 -4.75
N HIS A 10 19.31 -1.46 -4.91
CA HIS A 10 19.61 -0.14 -5.46
C HIS A 10 18.58 0.96 -5.19
N ALA A 11 18.97 1.97 -4.40
CA ALA A 11 18.28 3.25 -4.32
C ALA A 11 18.26 3.92 -5.71
N GLN A 12 17.35 3.50 -6.58
CA GLN A 12 16.92 4.26 -7.74
C GLN A 12 16.26 5.53 -7.20
N GLN A 13 16.75 6.69 -7.63
CA GLN A 13 16.24 8.01 -7.26
C GLN A 13 14.89 8.31 -7.94
N GLY A 14 13.97 7.36 -7.89
CA GLY A 14 12.67 7.40 -8.54
C GLY A 14 11.56 6.92 -7.61
N PRO A 15 10.29 7.20 -7.96
CA PRO A 15 9.16 6.61 -7.25
C PRO A 15 9.26 5.08 -7.26
N PRO A 16 8.80 4.40 -6.20
CA PRO A 16 8.79 2.94 -6.17
C PRO A 16 8.02 2.39 -7.37
N PRO A 17 8.42 1.22 -7.91
CA PRO A 17 7.70 0.60 -9.03
C PRO A 17 6.27 0.24 -8.62
N ILE A 18 5.38 0.24 -9.61
CA ILE A 18 4.00 -0.24 -9.42
C ILE A 18 4.06 -1.77 -9.17
N PRO A 19 3.41 -2.28 -8.12
CA PRO A 19 3.44 -3.70 -7.81
C PRO A 19 2.70 -4.51 -8.86
N THR A 20 3.20 -5.72 -9.09
CA THR A 20 2.57 -6.76 -9.91
C THR A 20 1.36 -7.37 -9.21
N SER A 21 0.50 -8.06 -9.95
CA SER A 21 -0.64 -8.80 -9.38
C SER A 21 -0.21 -9.84 -8.32
N THR A 22 0.95 -10.48 -8.52
CA THR A 22 1.52 -11.43 -7.55
C THR A 22 1.93 -10.74 -6.25
N GLU A 23 2.53 -9.55 -6.35
CA GLU A 23 2.89 -8.73 -5.17
C GLU A 23 1.64 -8.23 -4.46
N ILE A 24 0.63 -7.77 -5.20
CA ILE A 24 -0.68 -7.41 -4.64
C ILE A 24 -1.26 -8.61 -3.88
N LYS A 25 -1.27 -9.81 -4.47
CA LYS A 25 -1.79 -11.02 -3.81
C LYS A 25 -1.05 -11.32 -2.50
N LYS A 26 0.28 -11.17 -2.47
CA LYS A 26 1.07 -11.32 -1.24
C LYS A 26 0.66 -10.30 -0.19
N THR A 27 0.59 -9.02 -0.56
CA THR A 27 0.17 -7.96 0.37
C THR A 27 -1.22 -8.20 0.96
N VAL A 28 -2.18 -8.63 0.15
CA VAL A 28 -3.54 -8.94 0.60
C VAL A 28 -3.55 -10.19 1.49
N THR A 29 -2.70 -11.17 1.21
CA THR A 29 -2.55 -12.36 2.07
C THR A 29 -2.01 -11.98 3.45
N ASP A 30 -0.96 -11.16 3.49
CA ASP A 30 -0.38 -10.68 4.76
C ASP A 30 -1.39 -9.82 5.52
N LEU A 31 -2.13 -8.98 4.82
CA LEU A 31 -3.19 -8.15 5.41
C LEU A 31 -4.35 -9.02 5.92
N SER A 32 -4.76 -10.04 5.17
CA SER A 32 -5.79 -11.00 5.56
C SER A 32 -5.42 -11.70 6.86
N ASN A 33 -4.17 -12.12 7.01
CA ASN A 33 -3.68 -12.75 8.23
C ASN A 33 -3.62 -11.77 9.41
N THR A 34 -3.28 -10.51 9.14
CA THR A 34 -3.14 -9.47 10.19
C THR A 34 -4.51 -9.00 10.69
N LEU A 35 -5.46 -8.80 9.79
CA LEU A 35 -6.79 -8.26 10.07
C LEU A 35 -7.82 -9.38 10.30
N GLU A 36 -7.46 -10.64 10.08
CA GLU A 36 -8.40 -11.77 10.09
C GLU A 36 -9.57 -11.52 9.12
N LEU A 37 -9.24 -11.18 7.88
CA LEU A 37 -10.25 -10.94 6.85
C LEU A 37 -10.96 -12.25 6.48
N THR A 38 -12.27 -12.16 6.25
CA THR A 38 -13.03 -13.25 5.63
C THR A 38 -12.66 -13.41 4.15
N ASP A 39 -12.95 -14.55 3.53
CA ASP A 39 -12.70 -14.78 2.11
C ASP A 39 -13.36 -13.71 1.21
N VAL A 40 -14.55 -13.25 1.61
CA VAL A 40 -15.29 -12.19 0.90
C VAL A 40 -14.54 -10.87 1.01
N GLN A 41 -14.16 -10.45 2.22
CA GLN A 41 -13.38 -9.22 2.44
C GLN A 41 -12.02 -9.26 1.75
N SER A 42 -11.32 -10.40 1.81
CA SER A 42 -10.02 -10.58 1.14
C SER A 42 -10.12 -10.41 -0.37
N LYS A 43 -11.20 -10.91 -0.98
CA LYS A 43 -11.47 -10.70 -2.40
C LYS A 43 -11.76 -9.22 -2.71
N GLU A 44 -12.62 -8.58 -1.94
CA GLU A 44 -12.94 -7.15 -2.12
C GLU A 44 -11.69 -6.28 -1.97
N VAL A 45 -10.87 -6.53 -0.95
CA VAL A 45 -9.61 -5.81 -0.75
C VAL A 45 -8.65 -6.06 -1.92
N PHE A 46 -8.54 -7.29 -2.42
CA PHE A 46 -7.72 -7.58 -3.61
C PHE A 46 -8.16 -6.77 -4.84
N ASP A 47 -9.47 -6.69 -5.08
CA ASP A 47 -10.02 -5.92 -6.18
C ASP A 47 -9.74 -4.42 -6.01
N LEU A 48 -9.87 -3.89 -4.78
CA LEU A 48 -9.52 -2.49 -4.46
C LEU A 48 -8.04 -2.18 -4.69
N TYR A 49 -7.12 -3.06 -4.24
CA TYR A 49 -5.69 -2.89 -4.50
C TYR A 49 -5.37 -2.90 -6.00
N THR A 50 -5.98 -3.83 -6.74
CA THR A 50 -5.79 -3.95 -8.19
C THR A 50 -6.32 -2.70 -8.92
N ALA A 51 -7.50 -2.21 -8.54
CA ALA A 51 -8.09 -1.01 -9.10
C ALA A 51 -7.25 0.24 -8.79
N HIS A 52 -6.79 0.38 -7.55
CA HIS A 52 -5.95 1.50 -7.12
C HIS A 52 -4.65 1.56 -7.93
N PHE A 53 -3.91 0.45 -8.03
CA PHE A 53 -2.64 0.46 -8.75
C PHE A 53 -2.82 0.60 -10.26
N LYS A 54 -3.94 0.16 -10.83
CA LYS A 54 -4.31 0.47 -12.22
C LYS A 54 -4.56 1.97 -12.41
N GLU A 55 -5.28 2.61 -11.49
CA GLU A 55 -5.52 4.07 -11.53
C GLU A 55 -4.19 4.85 -11.42
N VAL A 56 -3.29 4.42 -10.53
CA VAL A 56 -1.94 4.98 -10.39
C VAL A 56 -1.13 4.79 -11.68
N SER A 57 -1.13 3.59 -12.29
CA SER A 57 -0.43 3.34 -13.56
C SER A 57 -0.90 4.27 -14.67
N ASN A 58 -2.22 4.35 -14.86
CA ASN A 58 -2.80 5.22 -15.89
C ASN A 58 -2.41 6.69 -15.69
N LYS A 59 -2.37 7.15 -14.43
CA LYS A 59 -1.94 8.52 -14.09
C LYS A 59 -0.47 8.74 -14.44
N MET A 60 0.40 7.81 -14.05
CA MET A 60 1.85 7.89 -14.30
C MET A 60 2.22 7.78 -15.79
N GLU A 61 1.46 7.01 -16.57
CA GLU A 61 1.62 6.92 -18.03
C GLU A 61 1.16 8.20 -18.72
N SER A 62 0.11 8.85 -18.22
CA SER A 62 -0.45 10.07 -18.81
C SER A 62 0.35 11.34 -18.48
N SER A 63 0.85 11.45 -17.25
CA SER A 63 1.65 12.59 -16.78
C SER A 63 2.42 12.24 -15.50
N ARG A 64 3.32 13.14 -15.06
CA ARG A 64 3.91 13.01 -13.71
C ARG A 64 2.93 13.61 -12.69
N PRO A 65 2.19 12.80 -11.90
CA PRO A 65 1.23 13.34 -10.95
C PRO A 65 1.91 14.15 -9.86
N SER A 66 1.26 15.22 -9.45
CA SER A 66 1.67 16.00 -8.29
C SER A 66 1.53 15.20 -7.00
N ARG A 67 2.28 15.60 -5.98
CA ARG A 67 2.18 15.00 -4.65
C ARG A 67 0.74 15.02 -4.11
N LYS A 68 0.02 16.13 -4.32
CA LYS A 68 -1.38 16.27 -3.87
C LYS A 68 -2.32 15.28 -4.57
N GLU A 69 -2.10 15.03 -5.86
CA GLU A 69 -2.91 14.03 -6.59
C GLU A 69 -2.64 12.62 -6.08
N MET A 70 -1.37 12.28 -5.81
CA MET A 70 -1.03 10.98 -5.23
C MET A 70 -1.61 10.81 -3.81
N GLU A 71 -1.54 11.86 -2.98
CA GLU A 71 -2.15 11.85 -1.64
C GLU A 71 -3.68 11.69 -1.71
N ALA A 72 -4.33 12.28 -2.72
CA ALA A 72 -5.77 12.12 -2.94
C ALA A 72 -6.13 10.68 -3.37
N LEU A 73 -5.37 10.08 -4.29
CA LEU A 73 -5.55 8.68 -4.70
C LEU A 73 -5.37 7.72 -3.53
N GLN A 74 -4.32 7.94 -2.73
CA GLN A 74 -4.08 7.16 -1.53
C GLN A 74 -5.23 7.31 -0.52
N SER A 75 -5.66 8.55 -0.23
CA SER A 75 -6.75 8.81 0.72
C SER A 75 -8.09 8.21 0.26
N LYS A 76 -8.37 8.23 -1.04
CA LYS A 76 -9.54 7.58 -1.63
C LYS A 76 -9.48 6.07 -1.41
N PHE A 77 -8.36 5.46 -1.76
CA PHE A 77 -8.14 4.02 -1.59
C PHE A 77 -8.26 3.57 -0.13
N GLU A 78 -7.63 4.29 0.81
CA GLU A 78 -7.71 3.97 2.24
C GLU A 78 -9.16 4.00 2.77
N LYS A 79 -9.99 4.94 2.27
CA LYS A 79 -11.42 5.00 2.62
C LYS A 79 -12.20 3.82 2.06
N GLU A 80 -11.95 3.44 0.81
CA GLU A 80 -12.60 2.30 0.17
C GLU A 80 -12.26 0.99 0.89
N VAL A 81 -10.99 0.80 1.28
CA VAL A 81 -10.59 -0.35 2.09
C VAL A 81 -11.27 -0.34 3.45
N LYS A 82 -11.28 0.80 4.18
CA LYS A 82 -11.95 0.87 5.49
C LYS A 82 -13.45 0.56 5.41
N ALA A 83 -14.11 0.89 4.31
CA ALA A 83 -15.55 0.64 4.13
C ALA A 83 -15.92 -0.84 4.10
N VAL A 84 -15.00 -1.74 3.71
CA VAL A 84 -15.23 -3.19 3.69
C VAL A 84 -14.81 -3.89 4.99
N LEU A 85 -14.22 -3.14 5.93
CA LEU A 85 -13.72 -3.64 7.20
C LEU A 85 -14.70 -3.39 8.34
N THR A 86 -14.73 -4.29 9.32
CA THR A 86 -15.40 -4.04 10.60
C THR A 86 -14.65 -3.00 11.42
N THR A 87 -15.30 -2.41 12.43
CA THR A 87 -14.67 -1.43 13.32
C THR A 87 -13.38 -1.94 13.99
N GLU A 88 -13.32 -3.22 14.34
CA GLU A 88 -12.12 -3.82 14.94
C GLU A 88 -11.00 -3.99 13.90
N GLN A 89 -11.35 -4.45 12.70
CA GLN A 89 -10.41 -4.58 11.58
C GLN A 89 -9.87 -3.23 11.13
N GLN A 90 -10.68 -2.17 11.15
CA GLN A 90 -10.24 -0.80 10.85
C GLN A 90 -9.14 -0.33 11.81
N LYS A 91 -9.24 -0.63 13.11
CA LYS A 91 -8.19 -0.30 14.08
C LYS A 91 -6.89 -1.06 13.80
N LYS A 92 -6.98 -2.37 13.51
CA LYS A 92 -5.81 -3.17 13.10
C LYS A 92 -5.19 -2.61 11.81
N TYR A 93 -6.01 -2.20 10.85
CA TYR A 93 -5.58 -1.60 9.61
C TYR A 93 -4.82 -0.28 9.81
N GLU A 94 -5.32 0.60 10.69
CA GLU A 94 -4.62 1.86 10.99
C GLU A 94 -3.26 1.64 11.66
N THR A 95 -3.14 0.63 12.52
CA THR A 95 -1.85 0.24 13.10
C THR A 95 -0.92 -0.29 12.02
N TYR A 96 -1.41 -1.19 11.15
CA TYR A 96 -0.65 -1.72 10.02
C TYR A 96 -0.12 -0.59 9.11
N LEU A 97 -0.95 0.41 8.79
CA LEU A 97 -0.53 1.56 7.99
C LEU A 97 0.58 2.36 8.66
N LYS A 98 0.51 2.59 9.98
CA LYS A 98 1.54 3.34 10.72
C LYS A 98 2.87 2.59 10.79
N GLU A 99 2.83 1.27 10.94
CA GLU A 99 4.03 0.43 11.01
C GLU A 99 4.71 0.31 9.64
N ASN A 100 3.90 0.26 8.58
CA ASN A 100 4.38 0.08 7.20
C ASN A 100 4.61 1.41 6.47
N GLN A 101 4.33 2.55 7.09
CA GLN A 101 4.62 3.85 6.51
C GLN A 101 6.15 4.00 6.39
N PRO A 102 6.68 4.38 5.21
CA PRO A 102 8.10 4.66 5.07
C PRO A 102 8.47 5.78 6.05
N LYS A 103 9.40 5.48 6.97
CA LYS A 103 9.92 6.45 7.95
C LYS A 103 10.43 7.67 7.18
N GLN A 104 9.70 8.78 7.24
CA GLN A 104 10.11 10.01 6.61
C GLN A 104 11.39 10.53 7.31
N GLY A 105 12.52 10.50 6.60
CA GLY A 105 13.72 11.28 6.91
C GLY A 105 14.62 10.75 8.03
N GLY A 106 15.60 9.91 7.68
CA GLY A 106 16.92 9.99 8.33
C GLY A 106 17.66 11.24 7.84
N PRO A 107 18.46 11.93 8.67
CA PRO A 107 19.07 13.21 8.29
C PRO A 107 19.91 13.05 7.03
N GLN A 108 19.53 13.81 6.01
CA GLN A 108 20.30 14.01 4.80
C GLN A 108 21.65 14.60 5.20
N GLN A 109 22.69 13.77 5.30
CA GLN A 109 24.07 14.24 5.40
C GLN A 109 24.39 15.00 4.12
N ARG A 110 24.16 16.31 4.15
CA ARG A 110 24.72 17.26 3.20
C ARG A 110 26.24 17.20 3.39
N ARG A 111 26.95 16.71 2.38
CA ARG A 111 28.38 16.94 2.21
C ARG A 111 28.56 18.04 1.18
#